data_AF-A0A9N9Y520-F1
#
_entry.id   AF-A0A9N9Y520-F1
#
_cell.length_a   1.000
_cell.length_b   1.000
_cell.length_c   1.000
_cell.angle_alpha   90.00
_cell.angle_beta   90.00
_cell.angle_gamma   90.00
#
_symmetry.space_group_name_H-M   'P 1'
#
loop_
_entity.id
_entity.type
_entity.pdbx_description
1 polymer ?
#
loop_
_entity_poly.entity_id
_entity_poly.type
_entity_poly.pdbx_seq_one_letter_code
_entity_poly.pdbx_strand_id
1 'polypeptide(L)'
;MVSATIHRKVRRPFTLSNGQLIPSGVTIEIPSICVNHDAGNFSDPDEFDALRFYNIVQQYQDEKTGSYGPISNTEFSAAESRTLLFGYGRHACPGRFLASAEIKMILGNILTEYEIKLPAGVMKRYKDLCFGPYVGILFNS
;
A
#
# COMPACT_ATOMS: atom_id res chain seq x y z
N MET A 1 15.05 -3.18 0.50
CA MET A 1 14.80 -1.72 0.57
C MET A 1 13.60 -1.52 1.48
N VAL A 2 13.74 -0.87 2.64
CA VAL A 2 12.60 -0.63 3.54
C VAL A 2 11.99 0.72 3.14
N SER A 3 10.86 0.69 2.45
CA SER A 3 10.04 1.89 2.30
C SER A 3 9.17 2.00 3.54
N ALA A 4 9.38 3.05 4.32
CA ALA A 4 8.48 3.42 5.41
C ALA A 4 7.54 4.51 4.92
N THR A 5 6.26 4.40 5.26
CA THR A 5 5.32 5.50 5.15
C THR A 5 4.95 5.93 6.56
N ILE A 6 4.56 7.21 6.72
CA ILE A 6 4.06 7.74 7.99
C ILE A 6 5.15 7.79 9.09
N HIS A 7 5.77 8.96 9.22
CA HIS A 7 6.74 9.23 10.29
C HIS A 7 6.09 10.05 11.41
N ARG A 8 6.34 9.69 12.67
CA ARG A 8 5.85 10.41 13.84
C ARG A 8 6.96 10.63 14.85
N LYS A 9 7.18 11.89 15.23
CA LYS A 9 8.07 12.23 16.34
C LYS A 9 7.30 12.13 17.65
N VAL A 10 7.82 11.33 18.58
CA VAL A 10 7.26 11.22 19.93
C VAL A 10 7.63 12.47 20.71
N ARG A 11 6.61 13.29 21.04
CA ARG A 11 6.81 14.56 21.79
C ARG A 11 6.75 14.37 23.30
N ARG A 12 6.03 13.36 23.76
CA ARG A 12 5.86 12.99 25.18
C ARG A 12 5.86 11.47 25.27
N PRO A 13 6.46 10.87 26.32
CA PRO A 13 6.49 9.44 26.46
C PRO A 13 5.07 8.88 26.64
N PHE A 14 4.82 7.68 26.12
CA PHE A 14 3.55 6.98 26.29
C PHE A 14 3.77 5.45 26.27
N THR A 15 2.84 4.72 26.88
CA THR A 15 2.90 3.26 26.98
C THR A 15 1.92 2.63 26.00
N LEU A 16 2.39 1.65 25.22
CA LEU A 16 1.56 0.85 24.33
C LEU A 16 0.69 -0.13 25.13
N SER A 17 -0.37 -0.67 24.51
CA SER A 17 -1.27 -1.63 25.16
C SER A 17 -0.58 -2.91 25.64
N ASN A 18 0.56 -3.27 25.04
CA ASN A 18 1.41 -4.39 25.44
C ASN A 18 2.39 -4.04 26.59
N GLY A 19 2.29 -2.85 27.18
CA GLY A 19 3.15 -2.39 28.28
C GLY A 19 4.48 -1.75 27.85
N GLN A 20 4.80 -1.72 26.56
CA GLN A 20 6.05 -1.13 26.07
C GLN A 20 6.02 0.41 26.19
N LEU A 21 6.98 0.98 26.92
CA LEU A 21 7.17 2.42 27.02
C LEU A 21 7.92 2.96 25.79
N ILE A 22 7.34 3.95 25.13
CA ILE A 22 7.99 4.68 24.04
C ILE A 22 8.48 6.03 24.57
N PRO A 23 9.80 6.29 24.60
CA PRO A 23 10.35 7.53 25.17
C PRO A 23 10.11 8.74 24.26
N SER A 24 10.16 9.94 24.85
CA SER A 24 10.16 11.18 24.07
C SER A 24 11.43 11.29 23.22
N GLY A 25 11.31 11.92 22.05
CA GLY A 25 12.45 12.17 21.17
C GLY A 25 12.72 11.06 20.14
N VAL A 26 12.04 9.92 20.17
CA VAL A 26 12.17 8.89 19.11
C VAL A 26 11.25 9.18 17.93
N THR A 27 11.62 8.68 16.75
CA THR A 27 10.76 8.69 15.56
C THR A 27 10.19 7.29 15.36
N ILE A 28 8.88 7.20 15.22
CA ILE A 28 8.16 5.98 14.85
C ILE A 28 7.87 6.05 13.35
N GLU A 29 8.10 4.93 12.66
CA GLU A 29 7.87 4.78 11.24
C GLU A 29 7.08 3.50 10.99
N ILE A 30 6.24 3.48 9.95
CA ILE A 30 5.46 2.29 9.59
C ILE A 30 6.04 1.70 8.31
N PRO A 31 6.50 0.43 8.30
CA PRO A 31 7.16 -0.15 7.15
C PRO A 31 6.14 -0.58 6.09
N SER A 32 5.77 0.33 5.17
CA SER A 32 4.73 0.08 4.18
C SER A 32 5.05 -1.08 3.24
N ILE A 33 6.32 -1.23 2.85
CA ILE A 33 6.73 -2.35 2.01
C ILE A 33 6.55 -3.68 2.74
N CYS A 34 6.91 -3.74 4.03
CA CYS A 34 6.75 -4.97 4.81
C CYS A 34 5.28 -5.32 4.98
N VAL A 35 4.40 -4.34 5.21
CA VAL A 35 2.94 -4.57 5.31
C VAL A 35 2.37 -5.10 3.99
N ASN A 36 2.78 -4.54 2.86
CA ASN A 36 2.32 -4.97 1.53
C ASN A 36 2.92 -6.32 1.11
N HIS A 37 4.08 -6.70 1.65
CA HIS A 37 4.75 -7.96 1.38
C HIS A 37 4.54 -9.03 2.47
N ASP A 38 3.64 -8.77 3.42
CA ASP A 38 3.33 -9.71 4.50
C ASP A 38 2.41 -10.83 3.99
N ALA A 39 2.88 -12.07 4.06
CA ALA A 39 2.12 -13.26 3.70
C ALA A 39 0.87 -13.47 4.59
N GLY A 40 0.82 -12.85 5.77
CA GLY A 40 -0.37 -12.79 6.62
C GLY A 40 -1.46 -11.85 6.08
N ASN A 41 -1.10 -10.90 5.21
CA ASN A 41 -2.04 -9.96 4.57
C ASN A 41 -2.41 -10.37 3.15
N PHE A 42 -1.46 -10.86 2.35
CA PHE A 42 -1.65 -11.20 0.95
C PHE A 42 -0.99 -12.54 0.61
N SER A 43 -1.70 -13.41 -0.12
CA SER A 43 -1.11 -14.61 -0.70
C SER A 43 -0.13 -14.26 -1.81
N ASP A 44 1.00 -14.96 -1.85
CA ASP A 44 2.09 -14.76 -2.81
C ASP A 44 2.47 -13.29 -2.99
N PRO A 45 2.84 -12.58 -1.91
CA PRO A 45 2.93 -11.12 -1.90
C PRO A 45 3.94 -10.55 -2.91
N ASP A 46 4.98 -11.31 -3.21
CA ASP A 46 6.05 -10.93 -4.15
C ASP A 46 5.66 -11.09 -5.62
N GLU A 47 4.58 -11.82 -5.91
CA GLU A 47 4.05 -12.00 -7.25
C GLU A 47 3.04 -10.90 -7.60
N PHE A 48 3.11 -10.41 -8.83
CA PHE A 48 2.11 -9.47 -9.34
C PHE A 48 0.86 -10.22 -9.81
N ASP A 49 -0.18 -10.20 -8.98
CA ASP A 49 -1.52 -10.69 -9.33
C ASP A 49 -2.47 -9.51 -9.59
N ALA A 50 -2.79 -9.29 -10.87
CA ALA A 50 -3.67 -8.21 -11.32
C ALA A 50 -5.11 -8.35 -10.81
N LEU A 51 -5.54 -9.56 -10.42
CA LEU A 51 -6.89 -9.85 -9.94
C LEU A 51 -6.95 -10.07 -8.42
N ARG A 52 -5.84 -9.92 -7.69
CA ARG A 52 -5.77 -10.16 -6.23
C ARG A 52 -6.93 -9.53 -5.47
N PHE A 53 -7.11 -8.22 -5.62
CA PHE A 53 -8.15 -7.48 -4.90
C PHE A 53 -9.56 -7.82 -5.38
N TYR A 54 -9.73 -8.12 -6.68
CA TYR A 54 -11.00 -8.61 -7.20
C TYR A 54 -11.37 -9.96 -6.57
N ASN A 55 -10.43 -10.91 -6.52
CA ASN A 55 -10.65 -12.23 -5.92
C ASN A 55 -10.97 -12.13 -4.42
N ILE A 56 -10.27 -11.26 -3.68
CA ILE A 56 -10.59 -10.99 -2.27
C ILE A 56 -12.04 -10.50 -2.12
N VAL A 57 -12.49 -9.58 -2.98
CA VAL A 57 -13.89 -9.12 -2.96
C VAL A 57 -14.87 -10.26 -3.21
N GLN A 58 -14.60 -11.10 -4.21
CA GLN A 58 -15.49 -12.22 -4.57
C GLN A 58 -15.65 -13.22 -3.41
N GLN A 59 -14.61 -13.44 -2.60
CA GLN A 59 -14.68 -14.32 -1.43
C GLN A 59 -15.66 -13.85 -0.34
N TYR A 60 -15.95 -12.56 -0.28
CA TYR A 60 -16.88 -11.97 0.69
C TYR A 60 -18.27 -11.69 0.09
N GLN A 61 -18.57 -12.27 -1.08
CA GLN A 61 -19.90 -12.17 -1.66
C GLN A 61 -20.87 -13.10 -0.92
N ASP A 62 -21.97 -12.55 -0.42
CA ASP A 62 -23.08 -13.33 0.11
C ASP A 62 -23.87 -13.95 -1.05
N GLU A 63 -23.81 -15.27 -1.15
CA GLU A 63 -24.48 -16.06 -2.20
C GLU A 63 -26.00 -15.86 -2.24
N LYS A 64 -26.64 -15.49 -1.11
CA LYS A 64 -28.10 -15.35 -1.03
C LYS A 64 -28.59 -13.96 -1.44
N THR A 65 -27.80 -12.93 -1.17
CA THR A 65 -28.18 -11.54 -1.43
C THR A 65 -27.42 -10.94 -2.61
N GLY A 66 -26.38 -11.60 -3.11
CA GLY A 66 -25.45 -11.07 -4.11
C GLY A 66 -24.64 -9.86 -3.62
N SER A 67 -24.80 -9.48 -2.35
CA SER A 67 -24.15 -8.33 -1.74
C SER A 67 -22.77 -8.70 -1.26
N TYR A 68 -21.82 -7.78 -1.40
CA TYR A 68 -20.48 -7.96 -0.87
C TYR A 68 -20.44 -7.46 0.58
N GLY A 69 -19.75 -8.19 1.47
CA GLY A 69 -19.51 -7.77 2.86
C GLY A 69 -18.75 -6.42 2.95
N PRO A 70 -18.45 -5.89 4.14
CA PRO A 70 -17.74 -4.62 4.28
C PRO A 70 -16.34 -4.69 3.64
N ILE A 71 -16.21 -4.17 2.43
CA ILE A 71 -15.00 -4.26 1.59
C ILE A 71 -14.07 -3.05 1.78
N SER A 72 -13.99 -2.46 2.97
CA SER A 72 -13.32 -1.15 3.17
C SER A 72 -11.83 -1.13 2.82
N ASN A 73 -11.22 -2.28 2.52
CA ASN A 73 -9.77 -2.46 2.38
C ASN A 73 -9.28 -2.88 0.98
N THR A 74 -10.18 -3.10 0.00
CA THR A 74 -9.76 -3.54 -1.35
C THR A 74 -9.89 -2.46 -2.41
N GLU A 75 -10.55 -1.34 -2.09
CA GLU A 75 -10.60 -0.21 -3.00
C GLU A 75 -9.21 0.38 -3.22
N PHE A 76 -8.92 0.78 -4.45
CA PHE A 76 -7.64 1.41 -4.79
C PHE A 76 -7.36 2.66 -3.93
N SER A 77 -8.41 3.42 -3.57
CA SER A 77 -8.33 4.60 -2.71
C SER A 77 -8.40 4.31 -1.21
N ALA A 78 -8.30 3.04 -0.78
CA ALA A 78 -8.29 2.70 0.64
C ALA A 78 -7.03 3.28 1.33
N ALA A 79 -7.22 3.67 2.59
CA ALA A 79 -6.15 4.21 3.45
C ALA A 79 -6.25 3.54 4.83
N GLU A 80 -5.97 2.25 4.84
CA GLU A 80 -6.29 1.32 5.93
C GLU A 80 -5.03 0.59 6.40
N SER A 81 -5.11 -0.14 7.50
CA SER A 81 -3.92 -0.72 8.15
C SER A 81 -3.17 -1.74 7.28
N ARG A 82 -3.88 -2.41 6.35
CA ARG A 82 -3.31 -3.35 5.38
C ARG A 82 -2.85 -2.70 4.07
N THR A 83 -3.28 -1.47 3.80
CA THR A 83 -3.02 -0.76 2.54
C THR A 83 -2.61 0.68 2.82
N LEU A 84 -1.30 0.87 2.97
CA LEU A 84 -0.70 2.14 3.40
C LEU A 84 -0.27 3.07 2.25
N LEU A 85 -0.69 2.78 1.02
CA LEU A 85 -0.31 3.52 -0.20
C LEU A 85 -0.63 5.02 -0.07
N PHE A 86 -1.82 5.33 0.42
CA PHE A 86 -2.29 6.69 0.64
C PHE A 86 -2.13 7.15 2.09
N GLY A 87 -1.29 6.49 2.88
CA GLY A 87 -1.16 6.74 4.32
C GLY A 87 -2.30 6.15 5.14
N TYR A 88 -2.46 6.62 6.39
CA TYR A 88 -3.42 6.05 7.35
C TYR A 88 -3.95 7.10 8.33
N GLY A 89 -5.19 6.89 8.78
CA GLY A 89 -5.86 7.71 9.79
C GLY A 89 -5.99 9.18 9.41
N ARG A 90 -5.86 10.09 10.40
CA ARG A 90 -6.04 11.54 10.20
C ARG A 90 -5.07 12.20 9.21
N HIS A 91 -4.03 11.49 8.80
CA HIS A 91 -3.00 11.96 7.86
C HIS A 91 -3.02 11.16 6.55
N ALA A 92 -4.08 10.38 6.31
CA ALA A 92 -4.31 9.79 5.00
C ALA A 92 -4.43 10.89 3.94
N CYS A 93 -3.97 10.58 2.73
CA CYS A 93 -3.99 11.49 1.59
C CYS A 93 -5.44 11.93 1.31
N PRO A 94 -5.75 13.24 1.40
CA PRO A 94 -7.09 13.73 1.08
C PRO A 94 -7.39 13.63 -0.42
N GLY A 95 -6.36 13.68 -1.28
CA GLY A 95 -6.48 13.59 -2.74
C GLY A 95 -6.61 12.17 -3.30
N ARG A 96 -6.63 11.12 -2.47
CA ARG A 96 -6.63 9.72 -2.94
C ARG A 96 -7.81 9.35 -3.84
N PHE A 97 -8.97 9.98 -3.62
CA PHE A 97 -10.15 9.76 -4.45
C PHE A 97 -9.99 10.41 -5.82
N LEU A 98 -9.46 11.63 -5.87
CA LEU A 98 -9.16 12.32 -7.12
C LEU A 98 -8.09 11.56 -7.91
N ALA A 99 -6.98 11.19 -7.25
CA ALA A 99 -5.92 10.40 -7.88
C ALA A 99 -6.46 9.07 -8.42
N SER A 100 -7.33 8.38 -7.67
CA SER A 100 -7.99 7.17 -8.15
C SER A 100 -8.86 7.41 -9.38
N ALA A 101 -9.58 8.53 -9.44
CA ALA A 101 -10.43 8.85 -10.58
C ALA A 101 -9.57 9.18 -11.81
N GLU A 102 -8.57 10.03 -11.65
CA GLU A 102 -7.65 10.44 -12.72
C GLU A 102 -6.90 9.24 -13.32
N ILE A 103 -6.34 8.36 -12.49
CA ILE A 103 -5.65 7.15 -12.95
C ILE A 103 -6.59 6.26 -13.77
N LYS A 104 -7.83 6.07 -13.31
CA LYS A 104 -8.83 5.27 -14.05
C LYS A 104 -9.21 5.92 -15.38
N MET A 105 -9.35 7.25 -15.43
CA MET A 105 -9.65 7.98 -16.67
C MET A 105 -8.49 7.88 -17.67
N ILE A 106 -7.25 8.07 -17.22
CA ILE A 106 -6.04 7.92 -18.06
C ILE A 106 -5.94 6.49 -18.59
N LEU A 107 -6.12 5.48 -17.73
CA LEU A 107 -6.07 4.08 -18.15
C LEU A 107 -7.19 3.75 -19.14
N GLY A 108 -8.40 4.26 -18.91
CA GLY A 108 -9.52 4.10 -19.85
C GLY A 108 -9.19 4.65 -21.23
N ASN A 109 -8.64 5.87 -21.30
CA ASN A 109 -8.23 6.47 -22.57
C ASN A 109 -7.11 5.67 -23.25
N ILE A 110 -6.12 5.21 -22.48
CA ILE A 110 -5.05 4.36 -23.00
C ILE A 110 -5.61 3.08 -23.64
N LEU A 111 -6.56 2.42 -22.97
CA LEU A 111 -7.12 1.15 -23.43
C LEU A 111 -8.06 1.30 -24.64
N THR A 112 -8.73 2.44 -24.81
CA THR A 112 -9.68 2.64 -25.92
C THR A 112 -9.03 3.26 -27.15
N GLU A 113 -8.06 4.16 -26.98
CA GLU A 113 -7.51 4.96 -28.07
C GLU A 113 -6.14 4.47 -28.56
N TYR A 114 -5.45 3.60 -27.82
CA TYR A 114 -4.07 3.20 -28.13
C TYR A 114 -3.87 1.69 -28.13
N GLU A 115 -3.03 1.22 -29.05
CA GLU A 115 -2.48 -0.14 -29.01
C GLU A 115 -1.03 -0.08 -28.47
N ILE A 116 -0.83 -0.55 -27.24
CA ILE A 116 0.49 -0.53 -26.58
C ILE A 116 1.20 -1.87 -26.80
N LYS A 117 2.45 -1.81 -27.27
CA LYS A 117 3.34 -2.96 -27.39
C LYS A 117 4.72 -2.64 -26.82
N LEU A 118 5.38 -3.64 -26.26
CA LEU A 118 6.79 -3.55 -25.92
C LEU A 118 7.64 -3.51 -27.20
N PRO A 119 8.84 -2.89 -27.17
CA PRO A 119 9.77 -2.92 -28.29
C PRO A 119 10.10 -4.34 -28.73
N ALA A 120 10.46 -4.51 -30.01
CA ALA A 120 10.80 -5.81 -30.57
C ALA A 120 11.91 -6.51 -29.75
N GLY A 121 11.65 -7.76 -29.35
CA GLY A 121 12.57 -8.56 -28.53
C GLY A 121 12.43 -8.36 -27.01
N VAL A 122 11.60 -7.43 -26.54
CA VAL A 122 11.35 -7.21 -25.10
C VAL A 122 10.03 -7.88 -24.69
N MET A 123 10.12 -8.93 -23.88
CA MET A 123 8.96 -9.71 -23.42
C MET A 123 8.70 -9.62 -21.92
N LYS A 124 9.58 -8.96 -21.17
CA LYS A 124 9.49 -8.83 -19.70
C LYS A 124 9.43 -7.37 -19.29
N ARG A 125 8.76 -7.12 -18.16
CA ARG A 125 8.82 -5.82 -17.47
C ARG A 125 10.28 -5.46 -17.19
N TYR A 126 10.62 -4.19 -17.37
CA TYR A 126 11.93 -3.68 -16.98
C TYR A 126 12.16 -3.83 -15.48
N LYS A 127 13.42 -4.07 -15.07
CA LYS A 127 13.77 -4.18 -13.65
C LYS A 127 13.44 -2.86 -12.94
N ASP A 128 12.96 -2.97 -11.71
CA ASP A 128 12.70 -1.80 -10.89
C ASP A 128 13.98 -1.00 -10.69
N LEU A 129 13.88 0.32 -10.88
CA LEU A 129 14.97 1.25 -10.62
C LEU A 129 14.89 1.69 -9.16
N CYS A 130 15.71 1.07 -8.32
CA CYS A 130 15.82 1.43 -6.91
C CYS A 130 16.80 2.59 -6.72
N PHE A 131 16.30 3.80 -6.44
CA PHE A 131 17.11 4.98 -6.14
C PHE A 131 17.22 5.21 -4.62
N GLY A 132 18.42 4.99 -4.06
CA GLY A 132 18.83 5.44 -2.73
C GLY A 132 18.43 4.55 -1.53
N PRO A 133 19.32 4.34 -0.55
CA PRO A 133 18.98 3.80 0.76
C PRO A 133 18.69 4.97 1.71
N TYR A 134 17.53 5.01 2.35
CA TYR A 134 17.41 5.84 3.55
C TYR A 134 18.30 5.22 4.64
N VAL A 135 19.49 5.80 4.83
CA VAL A 135 20.38 5.56 5.97
C VAL A 135 19.76 6.26 7.18
N GLY A 136 19.00 5.51 7.97
CA GLY A 136 18.76 5.87 9.37
C GLY A 136 20.08 5.68 10.12
N ILE A 137 20.59 6.76 10.71
CA ILE A 137 21.80 6.76 11.53
C ILE A 137 21.67 5.68 12.62
N LEU A 138 22.53 4.66 12.56
CA LEU A 138 22.83 3.81 13.72
C LEU A 138 23.38 4.73 14.81
N PHE A 139 22.56 5.02 15.83
CA PHE A 139 23.10 5.51 17.09
C PHE A 139 23.82 4.32 17.73
N ASN A 140 25.12 4.29 17.49
CA ASN A 140 26.07 3.55 18.30
C ASN A 140 26.04 4.18 19.70
N SER A 141 25.69 3.38 20.70
CA SER A 141 26.10 3.58 22.09
C SER A 141 26.81 2.31 22.53
#